data_AF-A0A969YTL8-F1
#
_entry.id   AF-A0A969YTL8-F1
#
_cell.length_a   1.000
_cell.length_b   1.000
_cell.length_c   1.000
_cell.angle_alpha   90.00
_cell.angle_beta   90.00
_cell.angle_gamma   90.00
#
_symmetry.space_group_name_H-M   'P 1'
#
loop_
_entity.id
_entity.type
_entity.pdbx_description
1 polymer ?
#
loop_
_entity_poly.entity_id
_entity_poly.type
_entity_poly.pdbx_seq_one_letter_code
_entity_poly.pdbx_strand_id
1 'polypeptide(L)' 'MSIRMLAVELYRSMKQVEELEKRLEILAPDAPEKGQVLDELRRAKAERERIRAMMEGAKYS' A
#
# COMPACT_ATOMS: atom_id res chain seq x y z
N MET A 1 -6.88 -16.47 7.48
CA MET A 1 -5.45 -16.15 7.76
C MET A 1 -5.28 -15.95 9.25
N SER A 2 -4.09 -16.23 9.81
CA SER A 2 -3.83 -15.84 11.21
C SER A 2 -3.66 -14.33 11.33
N ILE A 3 -3.99 -13.74 12.48
CA ILE A 3 -3.79 -12.31 12.75
C ILE A 3 -2.32 -11.87 12.56
N ARG A 4 -1.38 -12.78 12.80
CA ARG A 4 0.06 -12.59 12.56
C ARG A 4 0.38 -12.45 11.07
N MET A 5 -0.24 -13.24 10.20
CA MET A 5 -0.05 -13.12 8.76
C MET A 5 -0.59 -11.78 8.24
N LEU A 6 -1.79 -11.39 8.68
CA LEU A 6 -2.37 -10.10 8.28
C LEU A 6 -1.50 -8.92 8.73
N ALA A 7 -0.88 -8.99 9.90
CA ALA A 7 0.05 -7.96 10.37
C ALA A 7 1.31 -7.84 9.47
N VAL A 8 1.86 -8.98 9.02
CA VAL A 8 3.01 -9.00 8.10
C VAL A 8 2.61 -8.44 6.73
N GLU A 9 1.44 -8.83 6.22
CA GLU A 9 0.92 -8.31 4.94
C GLU A 9 0.63 -6.82 5.01
N LEU A 10 0.05 -6.34 6.11
CA LEU A 10 -0.19 -4.91 6.34
C LEU A 10 1.13 -4.14 6.33
N TYR A 11 2.15 -4.65 7.03
CA TYR A 11 3.48 -4.03 7.04
C TYR A 11 4.08 -3.95 5.64
N ARG A 12 4.02 -5.04 4.86
CA ARG A 12 4.53 -5.06 3.48
C ARG A 12 3.79 -4.05 2.59
N SER A 13 2.47 -4.01 2.69
CA SER A 13 1.65 -3.07 1.93
C SER A 13 1.95 -1.61 2.31
N MET A 14 2.16 -1.33 3.61
CA MET A 14 2.60 -0.01 4.07
C MET A 14 3.97 0.39 3.49
N LYS A 15 4.94 -0.54 3.46
CA LYS A 15 6.25 -0.29 2.88
C LYS A 15 6.20 -0.03 1.38
N GLN A 16 5.39 -0.77 0.64
CA GLN A 16 5.18 -0.53 -0.78
C GLN A 16 4.59 0.86 -1.05
N VAL A 17 3.63 1.31 -0.24
CA VAL A 17 3.08 2.67 -0.35
C VAL A 17 4.17 3.71 -0.10
N GLU A 18 4.98 3.54 0.95
CA GLU A 18 6.07 4.46 1.29
C GLU A 18 7.11 4.56 0.16
N GLU A 19 7.48 3.44 -0.45
CA GLU A 19 8.44 3.40 -1.57
C GLU A 19 7.89 4.09 -2.82
N LEU A 20 6.61 3.88 -3.14
CA LEU A 20 5.95 4.53 -4.28
C LEU A 20 5.78 6.04 -4.06
N GLU A 21 5.48 6.48 -2.84
CA GLU A 21 5.42 7.90 -2.48
C GLU A 21 6.79 8.57 -2.63
N LYS A 22 7.85 7.95 -2.08
CA LYS A 22 9.24 8.43 -2.27
C LYS A 22 9.62 8.50 -3.73
N ARG A 23 9.24 7.50 -4.53
CA ARG A 23 9.50 7.50 -5.98
C ARG A 23 8.80 8.68 -6.66
N LEU A 24 7.55 8.98 -6.31
CA LEU A 24 6.84 10.15 -6.85
C LEU A 24 7.44 11.49 -6.46
N GLU A 25 8.01 11.60 -5.25
CA GLU A 25 8.69 12.82 -4.79
C GLU A 25 9.96 13.11 -5.61
N ILE A 26 10.67 12.06 -6.03
CA ILE A 26 11.93 12.18 -6.79
C ILE A 26 11.66 12.36 -8.30
N LEU A 27 10.51 11.88 -8.80
CA LEU A 27 10.17 11.97 -10.20
C LEU A 27 9.84 13.40 -10.63
N ALA A 28 10.39 13.80 -11.78
CA ALA A 28 10.05 15.05 -12.43
C ALA A 28 8.54 15.13 -12.73
N PRO A 29 7.92 16.33 -12.72
CA PRO A 29 6.50 16.50 -12.97
C PRO A 29 5.99 15.89 -14.30
N ASP A 30 6.84 15.91 -15.32
CA ASP A 30 6.61 15.46 -16.69
C ASP A 30 7.23 14.09 -17.00
N ALA A 31 7.75 13.39 -15.98
CA ALA A 31 8.32 12.06 -16.16
C ALA A 31 7.25 11.08 -16.72
N PRO A 32 7.51 10.40 -17.85
CA PRO A 32 6.55 9.46 -18.48
C PRO A 32 6.07 8.36 -17.53
N GLU A 33 6.93 7.89 -16.63
CA GLU A 33 6.64 6.85 -15.65
C GLU A 33 5.78 7.34 -14.48
N LYS A 34 5.61 8.66 -14.29
CA LYS A 34 4.85 9.22 -13.16
C LYS A 34 3.41 8.74 -13.15
N GLY A 35 2.78 8.62 -14.31
CA GLY A 35 1.43 8.07 -14.44
C GLY A 35 1.34 6.62 -13.96
N GLN A 36 2.32 5.79 -14.31
CA GLN A 36 2.39 4.40 -13.87
C GLN A 36 2.58 4.29 -12.36
N VAL A 37 3.49 5.08 -11.78
CA VAL A 37 3.74 5.09 -10.34
C VAL A 37 2.53 5.59 -9.55
N LEU A 38 1.79 6.58 -10.06
CA LEU A 38 0.53 7.03 -9.45
C LEU A 38 -0.53 5.92 -9.43
N ASP A 39 -0.66 5.17 -10.52
CA ASP A 39 -1.58 4.04 -10.60
C ASP A 39 -1.21 2.90 -9.67
N GLU A 40 0.08 2.57 -9.58
CA GLU A 40 0.61 1.61 -8.61
C GLU A 40 0.34 2.06 -7.18
N LEU A 41 0.58 3.34 -6.87
CA LEU A 41 0.33 3.89 -5.55
C LEU A 41 -1.15 3.79 -5.16
N ARG A 42 -2.06 4.12 -6.08
CA ARG A 42 -3.50 3.99 -5.87
C ARG A 42 -3.89 2.54 -5.54
N ARG A 43 -3.36 1.57 -6.29
CA ARG A 43 -3.60 0.14 -6.04
C ARG A 43 -3.04 -0.30 -4.69
N ALA A 44 -1.82 0.09 -4.36
CA ALA A 44 -1.17 -0.24 -3.09
C ALA A 44 -1.93 0.34 -1.89
N LYS A 45 -2.43 1.58 -1.98
CA LYS A 45 -3.28 2.20 -0.94
C LYS A 45 -4.60 1.45 -0.75
N ALA A 46 -5.25 1.04 -1.84
CA ALA A 46 -6.48 0.27 -1.76
C ALA A 46 -6.24 -1.10 -1.10
N GLU A 47 -5.13 -1.76 -1.41
CA GLU A 47 -4.78 -3.04 -0.79
C GLU A 47 -4.49 -2.92 0.70
N ARG A 48 -3.74 -1.89 1.10
CA ARG A 48 -3.50 -1.56 2.51
C ARG A 48 -4.81 -1.42 3.28
N GLU A 49 -5.79 -0.75 2.68
CA GLU A 49 -7.08 -0.51 3.30
C GLU A 49 -7.89 -1.80 3.46
N ARG A 50 -7.86 -2.69 2.46
CA ARG A 50 -8.48 -4.02 2.57
C ARG A 50 -7.87 -4.85 3.69
N ILE A 51 -6.54 -4.88 3.79
CA ILE A 51 -5.85 -5.63 4.84
C ILE A 51 -6.18 -5.05 6.22
N ARG A 52 -6.21 -3.72 6.35
CA ARG A 52 -6.64 -3.03 7.57
C ARG A 52 -8.06 -3.43 7.97
N ALA A 53 -9.01 -3.38 7.04
CA ALA A 53 -10.40 -3.76 7.30
C ALA A 53 -10.52 -5.24 7.73
N MET A 54 -9.75 -6.15 7.11
CA MET A 54 -9.71 -7.55 7.53
C MET A 54 -9.12 -7.73 8.93
N MET A 55 -8.07 -6.98 9.28
CA MET A 55 -7.50 -7.00 10.63
C MET A 55 -8.46 -6.48 11.68
N GLU A 56 -9.20 -5.40 11.37
CA GLU A 56 -10.22 -4.87 12.27
C GLU A 56 -11.36 -5.86 12.45
N GLY A 57 -11.88 -6.45 11.37
CA GLY A 57 -12.90 -7.51 11.44
C GLY A 57 -12.45 -8.71 12.27
N ALA A 58 -11.19 -9.13 12.12
CA ALA A 58 -10.61 -10.25 12.87
C ALA A 58 -10.32 -9.94 14.36
N LYS A 59 -10.27 -8.67 14.78
CA LYS A 59 -10.17 -8.29 16.20
C LYS A 59 -11.48 -8.46 16.96
N TYR A 60 -12.61 -8.49 16.25
CA TYR A 60 -13.95 -8.56 16.82
C TYR A 60 -14.68 -9.88 16.52
N SER A 61 -14.02 -10.85 15.87
CA SER A 61 -14.51 -12.22 15.63
C SER A 61 -13.91 -13.21 16.61
#